data_AF-A0A659U9L1-F1
#
_entry.id   AF-A0A659U9L1-F1
#
_cell.length_a   1.000
_cell.length_b   1.000
_cell.length_c   1.000
_cell.angle_alpha   90.00
_cell.angle_beta   90.00
_cell.angle_gamma   90.00
#
_symmetry.space_group_name_H-M   'P 1'
#
loop_
_entity.id
_entity.type
_entity.pdbx_description
1 polymer ?
#
loop_
_entity_poly.entity_id
_entity_poly.type
_entity_poly.pdbx_seq_one_letter_code
_entity_poly.pdbx_strand_id
1 'polypeptide(L)'
;LCLQDAMQGGESLLVSTVTIYNEMRKRRPDLVRMLFDPIATDRRGEIPEGQKPYFEIPVLNWHAGLLTGIYQRQYIDSAQRFPDAMRLTAAHVEALDLFDSLAND
;
A
#
# COMPACT_ATOMS: atom_id res chain seq x y z
N LEU A 1 1.29 19.74 9.83
CA LEU A 1 1.23 20.94 10.69
C LEU A 1 -0.15 21.56 10.50
N CYS A 2 -1.03 21.49 11.49
CA CYS A 2 -2.38 22.06 11.41
C CYS A 2 -2.31 23.55 11.74
N LEU A 3 -2.71 24.44 10.82
CA LEU A 3 -2.68 25.89 11.03
C LEU A 3 -3.97 26.41 11.71
N GLN A 4 -5.09 25.70 11.51
CA GLN A 4 -6.35 25.87 12.22
C GLN A 4 -7.09 24.53 12.27
N ASP A 5 -7.65 24.19 13.42
CA ASP A 5 -8.45 22.97 13.58
C ASP A 5 -9.78 23.10 12.82
N ALA A 6 -10.21 22.01 12.19
CA ALA A 6 -11.47 21.98 11.46
C ALA A 6 -12.65 22.17 12.41
N MET A 7 -13.66 22.93 11.97
CA MET A 7 -14.88 23.16 12.76
C MET A 7 -15.67 21.86 13.05
N GLN A 8 -15.54 20.85 12.18
CA GLN A 8 -16.01 19.48 12.38
C GLN A 8 -15.22 18.55 11.44
N GLY A 9 -14.76 17.39 11.92
CA GLY A 9 -13.91 16.46 11.17
C GLY A 9 -12.41 16.74 11.30
N GLY A 10 -11.59 16.12 10.44
CA GLY A 10 -10.13 16.30 10.44
C GLY A 10 -9.33 15.31 11.30
N GLU A 11 -9.97 14.24 11.77
CA GLU A 11 -9.29 13.17 12.51
C GLU A 11 -8.21 12.53 11.62
N SER A 12 -6.97 12.60 12.08
CA SER A 12 -5.84 11.90 11.46
C SER A 12 -5.66 10.58 12.19
N LEU A 13 -5.95 9.46 11.51
CA LEU A 13 -5.65 8.13 12.04
C LEU A 13 -4.20 7.78 11.71
N LEU A 14 -3.42 7.45 12.73
CA LEU A 14 -2.06 6.96 12.58
C LEU A 14 -2.00 5.51 13.08
N VAL A 15 -1.57 4.61 12.20
CA VAL A 15 -1.41 3.19 12.49
C VAL A 15 0.01 2.74 12.16
N SER A 16 0.53 1.79 12.94
CA SER A 16 1.86 1.21 12.76
C SER A 16 1.86 0.12 11.70
N THR A 17 2.61 0.33 10.62
CA THR A 17 2.86 -0.71 9.59
C THR A 17 3.46 -1.99 10.19
N VAL A 18 4.31 -1.87 11.21
CA VAL A 18 4.89 -3.03 11.91
C VAL A 18 3.82 -3.83 12.65
N THR A 19 2.85 -3.15 13.27
CA THR A 19 1.74 -3.80 13.94
C THR A 19 0.86 -4.53 12.95
N ILE A 20 0.47 -3.89 11.84
CA ILE A 20 -0.31 -4.52 10.77
C ILE A 20 0.43 -5.76 10.24
N TYR A 21 1.71 -5.63 9.88
CA TYR A 21 2.52 -6.76 9.41
C TYR A 21 2.55 -7.92 10.40
N ASN A 22 2.75 -7.64 11.69
CA ASN A 22 2.79 -8.67 12.72
C ASN A 22 1.43 -9.38 12.86
N GLU A 23 0.32 -8.66 12.79
CA GLU A 23 -1.02 -9.24 12.84
C GLU A 23 -1.33 -10.06 11.57
N MET A 24 -1.02 -9.54 10.38
CA MET A 24 -1.15 -10.29 9.13
C MET A 24 -0.29 -11.55 9.15
N ARG A 25 0.96 -11.47 9.61
CA ARG A 25 1.87 -12.63 9.72
C ARG A 25 1.34 -13.69 10.67
N LYS A 26 0.67 -13.31 11.76
CA LYS A 26 0.05 -14.26 12.70
C LYS A 26 -1.21 -14.90 12.11
N ARG A 27 -2.08 -14.12 11.47
CA ARG A 27 -3.42 -14.56 11.00
C ARG A 27 -3.38 -15.24 9.63
N ARG A 28 -2.66 -14.65 8.68
CA ARG A 28 -2.61 -15.03 7.26
C ARG A 28 -1.20 -14.83 6.68
N PRO A 29 -0.21 -15.64 7.10
CA PRO A 29 1.16 -15.56 6.59
C PRO A 29 1.27 -15.83 5.08
N ASP A 30 0.29 -16.51 4.50
CA ASP A 30 0.14 -16.69 3.06
C ASP A 30 -0.15 -15.36 2.33
N LEU A 31 -1.02 -14.52 2.90
CA LEU A 31 -1.39 -13.22 2.32
C LEU A 31 -0.32 -12.15 2.54
N VAL A 32 0.28 -12.08 3.73
CA VAL A 32 1.29 -11.04 4.01
C VAL A 32 2.48 -11.12 3.05
N ARG A 33 2.78 -12.32 2.52
CA ARG A 33 3.83 -12.53 1.52
C ARG A 33 3.54 -11.81 0.21
N MET A 34 2.28 -11.69 -0.20
CA MET A 34 1.89 -10.99 -1.43
C MET A 34 2.23 -9.49 -1.37
N LEU A 35 2.27 -8.90 -0.17
CA LEU A 35 2.62 -7.49 0.01
C LEU A 35 4.13 -7.21 -0.19
N PHE A 36 4.94 -8.25 -0.36
CA PHE A 36 6.36 -8.14 -0.73
C PHE A 36 6.60 -8.24 -2.25
N ASP A 37 5.56 -8.52 -3.05
CA ASP A 37 5.65 -8.54 -4.51
C ASP A 37 5.69 -7.11 -5.08
N PRO A 38 6.27 -6.90 -6.28
CA PRO A 38 6.48 -5.56 -6.85
C PRO A 38 5.17 -4.96 -7.42
N ILE A 39 4.23 -4.64 -6.53
CA ILE A 39 2.91 -4.11 -6.88
C ILE A 39 3.05 -2.74 -7.57
N ALA A 40 2.37 -2.60 -8.72
CA ALA A 40 2.34 -1.37 -9.48
C ALA A 40 1.52 -0.28 -8.76
N THR A 41 2.10 0.91 -8.61
CA THR A 41 1.46 2.11 -8.05
C THR A 41 1.50 3.24 -9.07
N ASP A 42 0.32 3.78 -9.38
CA ASP A 42 0.13 4.85 -10.37
C ASP A 42 0.81 6.16 -9.95
N ARG A 43 1.52 6.81 -10.88
CA ARG A 43 2.15 8.13 -10.68
C ARG A 43 1.18 9.30 -10.86
N ARG A 44 -0.07 9.04 -11.26
CA ARG A 44 -1.16 10.03 -11.39
C ARG A 44 -0.80 11.26 -12.23
N GLY A 45 0.04 11.08 -13.26
CA GLY A 45 0.45 12.14 -14.19
C GLY A 45 1.80 12.78 -13.87
N GLU A 46 2.39 12.52 -12.70
CA GLU A 46 3.76 12.93 -12.36
C GLU A 46 4.78 11.95 -12.93
N ILE A 47 4.86 11.89 -14.27
CA ILE A 47 5.67 10.92 -15.00
C ILE A 47 6.99 11.58 -15.43
N PRO A 48 8.14 11.17 -14.87
CA PRO A 48 9.43 11.66 -15.35
C PRO A 48 9.69 11.24 -16.81
N GLU A 49 10.51 11.99 -17.52
CA GLU A 49 10.88 11.67 -18.90
C GLU A 49 11.47 10.25 -19.00
N GLY A 50 10.94 9.46 -19.93
CA GLY A 50 11.37 8.07 -20.17
C GLY A 50 10.89 7.05 -19.14
N GLN A 51 10.08 7.43 -18.14
CA GLN A 51 9.56 6.51 -17.13
C GLN A 51 8.16 5.99 -17.47
N LYS A 52 7.83 4.84 -16.87
CA LYS A 52 6.47 4.30 -16.90
C LYS A 52 5.48 5.20 -16.14
N PRO A 53 4.19 5.17 -16.47
CA PRO A 53 3.16 5.95 -15.76
C PRO A 53 2.83 5.41 -14.36
N TYR A 54 3.48 4.33 -13.94
CA TYR A 54 3.44 3.73 -12.61
C TYR A 54 4.87 3.36 -12.18
N PHE A 55 5.06 3.04 -10.91
CA PHE A 55 6.28 2.38 -10.41
C PHE A 55 5.93 1.06 -9.74
N GLU A 56 6.89 0.15 -9.65
CA GLU A 56 6.71 -1.18 -9.08
C GLU A 56 7.59 -1.29 -7.83
N ILE A 57 6.97 -1.18 -6.65
CA ILE A 57 7.63 -1.27 -5.36
C ILE A 57 6.71 -2.07 -4.43
N PRO A 58 7.25 -2.99 -3.61
CA PRO A 58 6.46 -3.72 -2.64
C PRO A 58 5.72 -2.80 -1.65
N VAL A 59 4.52 -3.20 -1.27
CA VAL A 59 3.76 -2.50 -0.21
C VAL A 59 4.51 -2.56 1.10
N LEU A 60 5.13 -3.71 1.40
CA LEU A 60 5.99 -3.93 2.55
C LEU A 60 7.39 -4.30 2.09
N ASN A 61 8.41 -3.69 2.69
CA ASN A 61 9.80 -3.94 2.33
C ASN A 61 10.69 -3.96 3.58
N TRP A 62 11.60 -4.93 3.64
CA TRP A 62 12.65 -4.99 4.66
C TRP A 62 13.91 -4.32 4.14
N HIS A 63 14.45 -3.35 4.89
CA HIS A 63 15.72 -2.73 4.60
C HIS A 63 16.50 -2.48 5.89
N ALA A 64 17.76 -2.94 5.94
CA ALA A 64 18.62 -2.80 7.12
C ALA A 64 17.97 -3.26 8.45
N GLY A 65 17.17 -4.32 8.40
CA GLY A 65 16.46 -4.86 9.57
C GLY A 65 15.21 -4.08 9.98
N LEU A 66 14.83 -3.04 9.23
CA LEU A 66 13.64 -2.23 9.47
C LEU A 66 12.58 -2.53 8.41
N LEU A 67 11.32 -2.58 8.84
CA LEU A 67 10.18 -2.72 7.95
C LEU A 67 9.68 -1.35 7.54
N THR A 68 9.60 -1.11 6.24
CA THR A 68 9.03 0.09 5.63
C THR A 68 7.77 -0.27 4.86
N GLY A 69 6.79 0.64 4.83
CA GLY A 69 5.60 0.48 4.01
C GLY A 69 5.38 1.67 3.08
N ILE A 70 4.95 1.39 1.85
CA ILE A 70 4.38 2.38 0.94
C ILE A 70 3.01 1.87 0.52
N TYR A 71 1.97 2.60 0.89
CA TYR A 71 0.62 2.12 0.68
C TYR A 71 -0.32 3.25 0.30
N GLN A 72 -0.91 3.12 -0.89
CA GLN A 72 -2.02 3.95 -1.31
C GLN A 72 -2.95 3.12 -2.21
N ARG A 73 -3.96 2.49 -1.59
CA ARG A 73 -4.89 1.55 -2.25
C ARG A 73 -5.41 2.05 -3.59
N GLN A 74 -5.89 3.29 -3.61
CA GLN A 74 -6.46 3.91 -4.81
C GLN A 74 -5.46 4.02 -5.98
N TYR A 75 -4.16 4.12 -5.70
CA TYR A 75 -3.14 4.27 -6.74
C TYR A 75 -2.69 2.89 -7.25
N ILE A 76 -2.72 1.88 -6.38
CA ILE A 76 -2.55 0.48 -6.75
C ILE A 76 -3.68 0.02 -7.68
N ASP A 77 -4.93 0.27 -7.29
CA ASP A 77 -6.11 -0.09 -8.09
C ASP A 77 -6.09 0.65 -9.43
N SER A 78 -5.76 1.94 -9.40
CA SER A 78 -5.67 2.78 -10.59
C SER A 78 -4.57 2.32 -11.57
N ALA A 79 -3.46 1.77 -11.07
CA ALA A 79 -2.40 1.22 -11.91
C ALA A 79 -2.87 0.00 -12.73
N GLN A 80 -3.94 -0.70 -12.31
CA GLN A 80 -4.50 -1.82 -13.07
C GLN A 80 -5.11 -1.38 -14.42
N ARG A 81 -5.27 -0.08 -14.71
CA ARG A 81 -5.64 0.38 -16.06
C ARG A 81 -4.52 0.21 -17.09
N PHE A 82 -3.26 0.14 -16.65
CA PHE A 82 -2.11 0.00 -17.55
C PHE A 82 -1.91 -1.48 -17.88
N PRO A 83 -1.92 -1.89 -19.16
CA PRO A 83 -1.91 -3.31 -19.53
C PRO A 83 -0.59 -4.02 -19.17
N ASP A 84 0.51 -3.27 -19.09
CA ASP A 84 1.86 -3.75 -18.82
C ASP A 84 2.24 -3.79 -17.33
N ALA A 85 1.43 -3.20 -16.46
CA ALA A 85 1.64 -3.26 -15.01
C ALA A 85 1.34 -4.66 -14.47
N MET A 86 2.02 -5.06 -13.39
CA MET A 86 1.71 -6.27 -12.64
C MET A 86 0.19 -6.43 -12.40
N ARG A 87 -0.36 -7.60 -12.76
CA ARG A 87 -1.77 -7.94 -12.51
C ARG A 87 -1.94 -8.45 -11.09
N LEU A 88 -2.86 -7.83 -10.35
CA LEU A 88 -3.22 -8.34 -9.03
C LEU A 88 -3.95 -9.68 -9.19
N THR A 89 -3.47 -10.70 -8.49
CA THR A 89 -4.22 -11.95 -8.31
C THR A 89 -5.28 -11.78 -7.22
N ALA A 90 -6.20 -12.73 -7.10
CA ALA A 90 -7.16 -12.73 -6.00
C ALA A 90 -6.49 -12.67 -4.61
N ALA A 91 -5.35 -13.35 -4.45
CA ALA A 91 -4.58 -13.31 -3.19
C ALA A 91 -3.95 -11.94 -2.91
N HIS A 92 -3.56 -11.19 -3.95
CA HIS A 92 -3.10 -9.81 -3.76
C HIS A 92 -4.24 -8.92 -3.25
N VAL A 93 -5.41 -9.01 -3.89
CA VAL A 93 -6.58 -8.22 -3.49
C VAL A 93 -6.97 -8.54 -2.05
N GLU A 94 -7.03 -9.83 -1.68
CA GLU A 94 -7.33 -10.26 -0.32
C GLU A 94 -6.29 -9.76 0.70
N ALA A 95 -5.00 -9.73 0.32
CA ALA A 95 -3.95 -9.19 1.17
C ALA A 95 -4.09 -7.67 1.38
N LEU A 96 -4.44 -6.92 0.33
CA LEU A 96 -4.68 -5.47 0.39
C LEU A 96 -5.93 -5.16 1.23
N ASP A 97 -7.00 -5.94 1.07
CA ASP A 97 -8.24 -5.79 1.85
C ASP A 97 -8.01 -6.06 3.35
N LEU A 98 -7.22 -7.10 3.69
CA LEU A 98 -6.84 -7.37 5.08
C LEU A 98 -5.93 -6.28 5.66
N PHE A 99 -5.04 -5.71 4.83
CA PHE A 99 -4.23 -4.57 5.24
C PHE A 99 -5.11 -3.36 5.57
N ASP A 100 -6.08 -3.05 4.70
CA ASP A 100 -7.06 -1.97 4.90
C ASP A 100 -7.89 -2.20 6.17
N SER A 101 -8.37 -3.43 6.43
CA SER A 101 -9.18 -3.69 7.62
C SER A 101 -8.37 -3.44 8.90
N LEU A 102 -7.13 -3.93 8.96
CA LEU A 102 -6.24 -3.74 10.12
C LEU A 102 -5.76 -2.29 10.28
N ALA A 103 -5.79 -1.49 9.21
CA ALA A 103 -5.46 -0.07 9.27
C ALA A 103 -6.62 0.80 9.80
N ASN A 104 -7.85 0.30 9.71
CA ASN A 104 -9.07 0.99 10.15
C ASN A 104 -9.65 0.43 11.48
N ASP A 105 -9.00 -0.59 12.06
CA ASP A 105 -9.28 -1.12 13.40
C ASP A 105 -8.78 -0.15 14.50
#